data_AF-A0A0D8BU62-F1
#
_entry.id   AF-A0A0D8BU62-F1
#
_cell.length_a   1.000
_cell.length_b   1.000
_cell.length_c   1.000
_cell.angle_alpha   90.00
_cell.angle_beta   90.00
_cell.angle_gamma   90.00
#
_symmetry.space_group_name_H-M   'P 1'
#
loop_
_entity.id
_entity.type
_entity.pdbx_description
1 polymer ?
#
loop_
_entity_poly.entity_id
_entity_poly.type
_entity_poly.pdbx_seq_one_letter_code
_entity_poly.pdbx_strand_id
1 'polypeptide(L)' 'MRKREEKLDRELIGKLAYKKRGFFSGLIGIVQENNNGITPYKLVFQFGAAVGIQGKDDIVIVGEEDRKNITEKVNSAPF' A
#
# COMPACT_ATOMS: atom_id res chain seq x y z
N MET A 1 -18.74 -16.87 -0.31
CA MET A 1 -17.80 -15.88 -0.88
C MET A 1 -16.83 -15.29 0.16
N ARG A 2 -17.26 -14.95 1.39
CA ARG A 2 -16.41 -14.36 2.46
C ARG A 2 -15.02 -14.97 2.69
N LYS A 3 -14.88 -16.31 2.74
CA LYS A 3 -13.59 -16.97 3.04
C LYS A 3 -12.46 -16.67 2.04
N ARG A 4 -12.80 -16.33 0.78
CA ARG A 4 -11.80 -16.00 -0.25
C ARG A 4 -11.31 -14.56 -0.13
N GLU A 5 -12.20 -13.64 0.23
CA GLU A 5 -11.86 -12.22 0.44
C GLU A 5 -10.92 -12.09 1.64
N GLU A 6 -11.26 -12.67 2.80
CA GLU A 6 -10.41 -12.65 3.99
C GLU A 6 -8.99 -13.21 3.77
N LYS A 7 -8.86 -14.22 2.90
CA LYS A 7 -7.55 -14.79 2.54
C LYS A 7 -6.74 -13.83 1.67
N LEU A 8 -7.37 -13.27 0.63
CA LEU A 8 -6.74 -12.32 -0.30
C LEU A 8 -6.28 -11.04 0.39
N ASP A 9 -7.01 -10.67 1.42
CA ASP A 9 -6.87 -9.49 2.23
C ASP A 9 -5.69 -9.58 3.20
N ARG A 10 -5.55 -10.71 3.90
CA ARG A 10 -4.34 -11.02 4.68
C ARG A 10 -3.09 -11.09 3.81
N GLU A 11 -3.21 -11.55 2.57
CA GLU A 11 -2.09 -11.58 1.61
C GLU A 11 -1.57 -10.19 1.21
N LEU A 12 -2.30 -9.10 1.48
CA LEU A 12 -1.84 -7.75 1.19
C LEU A 12 -0.98 -7.16 2.32
N ILE A 13 -1.14 -7.66 3.54
CA ILE A 13 -0.46 -7.11 4.71
C ILE A 13 1.06 -7.23 4.57
N GLY A 14 1.77 -6.15 4.88
CA GLY A 14 3.23 -6.08 4.76
C GLY A 14 3.74 -5.90 3.33
N LYS A 15 2.85 -5.86 2.32
CA LYS A 15 3.24 -5.56 0.94
C LYS A 15 3.40 -4.06 0.73
N LEU A 16 4.37 -3.73 -0.12
CA LEU A 16 4.61 -2.36 -0.57
C LEU A 16 3.60 -2.03 -1.67
N ALA A 17 2.93 -0.88 -1.56
CA ALA A 17 1.88 -0.50 -2.49
C ALA A 17 1.78 1.03 -2.61
N TYR A 18 1.08 1.50 -3.64
CA TYR A 18 0.66 2.90 -3.74
C TYR A 18 -0.83 3.01 -4.06
N LYS A 19 -1.46 4.11 -3.64
CA LYS A 19 -2.86 4.39 -3.97
C LYS A 19 -2.97 4.86 -5.43
N LYS A 20 -3.91 4.31 -6.19
CA LYS A 20 -4.10 4.68 -7.61
C LYS A 20 -4.57 6.13 -7.79
N ARG A 21 -5.41 6.63 -6.88
CA ARG A 21 -6.13 7.91 -7.02
C ARG A 21 -6.30 8.64 -5.68
N GLY A 22 -6.43 9.97 -5.73
CA GLY A 22 -6.66 10.83 -4.57
C GLY A 22 -5.40 11.57 -4.10
N PHE A 23 -5.48 12.27 -2.97
CA PHE A 23 -4.45 13.20 -2.49
C PHE A 23 -3.05 12.57 -2.30
N PHE A 24 -3.00 11.29 -1.97
CA PHE A 24 -1.76 10.54 -1.75
C PHE A 24 -1.48 9.51 -2.87
N SER A 25 -2.00 9.74 -4.08
CA SER A 25 -1.77 8.83 -5.20
C SER A 25 -0.30 8.81 -5.63
N GLY A 26 0.21 7.64 -5.99
CA GLY A 26 1.60 7.46 -6.43
C GLY A 26 2.63 7.42 -5.29
N LEU A 27 2.23 7.73 -4.05
CA LEU A 27 3.10 7.59 -2.88
C LEU A 27 3.15 6.13 -2.42
N ILE A 28 4.35 5.69 -2.09
CA ILE A 28 4.62 4.29 -1.75
C ILE A 28 4.57 4.12 -0.23
N GLY A 29 3.86 3.09 0.20
CA GLY A 29 3.70 2.75 1.61
C GLY A 29 3.59 1.25 1.84
N ILE A 30 3.41 0.88 3.10
CA ILE A 30 3.19 -0.50 3.54
C ILE A 30 1.71 -0.68 3.89
N VAL A 31 1.10 -1.73 3.35
CA VAL A 31 -0.29 -2.08 3.69
C VAL A 31 -0.34 -2.72 5.08
N GLN A 32 -1.23 -2.22 5.93
CA GLN A 32 -1.47 -2.70 7.28
C GLN A 32 -2.98 -2.87 7.55
N GLU A 33 -3.32 -3.69 8.56
CA GLU A 33 -4.69 -3.78 9.06
C GLU A 33 -5.12 -2.47 9.71
N ASN A 34 -6.41 -2.16 9.61
CA ASN A 34 -7.01 -0.96 10.15
C ASN A 34 -8.19 -1.30 11.06
N ASN A 35 -7.86 -1.77 12.27
CA ASN A 35 -8.83 -2.28 13.24
C ASN A 35 -9.82 -1.21 13.77
N ASN A 36 -9.47 0.07 13.65
CA ASN A 36 -10.24 1.19 14.20
C ASN A 36 -10.83 2.13 13.14
N GLY A 37 -10.74 1.77 11.85
CA GLY A 37 -11.19 2.63 10.75
C GLY A 37 -12.36 2.07 9.95
N ILE A 38 -12.94 2.93 9.09
CA ILE A 38 -14.05 2.56 8.20
C ILE A 38 -13.61 1.52 7.16
N THR A 39 -12.34 1.61 6.73
CA THR A 39 -11.75 0.66 5.79
C THR A 39 -10.99 -0.45 6.52
N PRO A 40 -11.01 -1.69 6.03
CA PRO A 40 -10.32 -2.83 6.67
C PRO A 40 -8.80 -2.72 6.64
N TYR A 41 -8.25 -2.04 5.63
CA TYR A 41 -6.80 -1.81 5.48
C TYR A 41 -6.48 -0.33 5.48
N LYS A 42 -5.20 -0.04 5.69
CA LYS A 42 -4.60 1.28 5.48
C LYS A 42 -3.24 1.16 4.82
N LEU A 43 -2.91 2.11 3.96
CA LEU A 43 -1.58 2.30 3.41
C LEU A 43 -0.84 3.27 4.32
N VAL A 44 0.26 2.85 4.93
CA VAL A 44 1.09 3.70 5.79
C VAL A 44 2.32 4.13 5.01
N PHE A 45 2.48 5.43 4.81
CA PHE A 45 3.61 6.01 4.09
C PHE A 45 4.80 6.26 5.02
N GLN A 46 5.99 6.39 4.44
CA GLN A 46 7.23 6.63 5.21
C GLN A 46 7.21 7.91 6.06
N PHE A 47 6.51 8.96 5.60
CA PHE A 47 6.37 10.23 6.33
C PHE A 47 5.28 10.19 7.44
N GLY A 48 4.76 9.00 7.76
CA GLY A 48 3.84 8.79 8.89
C GLY A 48 2.36 9.01 8.60
N ALA A 49 1.98 9.54 7.43
CA ALA A 49 0.57 9.59 7.05
C ALA A 49 0.05 8.20 6.69
N ALA A 50 -1.26 8.01 6.85
CA ALA A 50 -1.94 6.79 6.45
C ALA A 50 -3.25 7.08 5.73
N VAL A 51 -3.61 6.24 4.76
CA VAL A 51 -4.88 6.33 4.04
C VAL A 51 -5.62 5.01 4.08
N GLY A 52 -6.94 5.08 4.27
CA GLY A 52 -7.80 3.90 4.21
C GLY A 52 -7.83 3.27 2.81
N ILE A 53 -7.81 1.94 2.78
CA ILE A 53 -7.94 1.10 1.58
C ILE A 53 -9.10 0.13 1.79
N GLN A 54 -10.09 0.17 0.90
CA GLN A 54 -11.25 -0.71 1.00
C GLN A 54 -11.00 -2.06 0.31
N GLY A 55 -10.20 -2.07 -0.76
CA GLY A 55 -9.81 -3.29 -1.47
C GLY A 55 -8.68 -3.05 -2.47
N LYS A 56 -8.32 -4.10 -3.20
CA LYS A 56 -7.20 -4.10 -4.17
C LYS A 56 -7.40 -3.11 -5.31
N ASP A 57 -8.63 -2.77 -5.64
CA ASP A 57 -8.94 -1.84 -6.72
C ASP A 57 -8.43 -0.43 -6.46
N ASP A 58 -8.26 -0.03 -5.20
CA ASP A 58 -7.73 1.28 -4.82
C ASP A 58 -6.20 1.38 -4.87
N ILE A 59 -5.50 0.24 -4.96
CA ILE A 59 -4.04 0.18 -4.79
C ILE A 59 -3.35 -0.60 -5.92
N VAL A 60 -2.07 -0.32 -6.11
CA VAL A 60 -1.17 -1.13 -6.93
C VAL A 60 -0.11 -1.71 -6.02
N ILE A 61 0.05 -3.04 -6.05
CA ILE A 61 1.10 -3.74 -5.33
C ILE A 61 2.39 -3.61 -6.13
N VAL A 62 3.44 -3.15 -5.47
CA VAL A 62 4.77 -3.07 -6.04
C VAL A 62 5.37 -4.47 -6.00
N GLY A 63 5.69 -5.04 -7.16
CA GLY A 63 6.36 -6.33 -7.27
C GLY A 63 7.79 -6.28 -6.71
N GLU A 64 8.41 -7.45 -6.50
CA GLU A 64 9.82 -7.52 -6.09
C GLU A 64 10.78 -6.91 -7.12
N GLU A 65 10.45 -6.98 -8.41
CA GLU A 65 11.23 -6.34 -9.49
C GLU A 65 11.10 -4.81 -9.47
N ASP A 66 9.91 -4.28 -9.15
CA ASP A 66 9.69 -2.84 -9.00
C ASP A 66 10.35 -2.27 -7.74
N ARG A 67 10.45 -3.07 -6.67
CA ARG A 67 11.11 -2.69 -5.40
C ARG A 67 12.56 -2.24 -5.61
N LYS A 68 13.33 -2.94 -6.47
CA LYS A 68 14.72 -2.57 -6.77
C LYS A 68 14.79 -1.21 -7.47
N ASN A 69 13.96 -1.01 -8.48
CA ASN A 69 13.93 0.24 -9.25
C ASN A 69 13.49 1.46 -8.44
N ILE A 70 12.57 1.28 -7.47
CA ILE A 70 12.13 2.38 -6.59
C ILE A 70 13.21 2.71 -5.56
N THR A 71 13.82 1.70 -4.92
CA THR A 71 14.82 1.91 -3.87
C THR A 71 16.09 2.57 -4.43
N GLU A 72 16.49 2.23 -5.65
CA GLU A 72 17.63 2.87 -6.33
C GLU A 72 17.34 4.30 -6.76
N LYS A 73 16.11 4.61 -7.20
CA LYS A 73 15.70 5.98 -7.55
C LYS A 73 15.61 6.91 -6.35
N VAL A 74 15.17 6.44 -5.19
CA VAL A 74 15.12 7.24 -3.96
C VAL A 74 16.53 7.58 -3.45
N ASN A 75 17.51 6.70 -3.65
CA ASN A 75 18.91 6.94 -3.28
C ASN A 75 19.72 7.76 -4.31
N SER A 76 19.17 8.03 -5.49
CA SER A 76 19.83 8.77 -6.58
C SER A 76 19.25 10.16 -6.83
N ALA A 77 18.17 10.53 -6.13
CA ALA A 77 17.69 11.91 -6.11
C ALA A 77 18.50 12.73 -5.09
N PRO A 78 19.21 13.80 -5.50
CA PRO A 78 19.84 14.70 -4.56
C PRO A 78 18.75 15.48 -3.81
N PHE A 79 18.92 15.58 -2.49
CA PHE A 79 18.07 16.34 -1.56
C PHE A 79 17.87 17.81 -2.00
#